data_AF-A0A7V2SZU0-F1
#
_entry.id   AF-A0A7V2SZU0-F1
#
_cell.length_a   1.000
_cell.length_b   1.000
_cell.length_c   1.000
_cell.angle_alpha   90.00
_cell.angle_beta   90.00
_cell.angle_gamma   90.00
#
_symmetry.space_group_name_H-M   'P 1'
#
loop_
_entity.id
_entity.type
_entity.pdbx_description
1 polymer ?
#
loop_
_entity_poly.entity_id
_entity_poly.type
_entity_poly.pdbx_seq_one_letter_code
_entity_poly.pdbx_strand_id
1 'polypeptide(L)'
;MTNNLPNFSNINPSTIQASIEQQLNKNKQIIHSLLNASTSYHWDNLIHPLSMAENELDKRWSPISHKSHVVDSKALRDARNACLPLLSEYNTEIGQNQDLFKAIASVQAQQDALHLDDAQKKTLDNALKDFHLSGIALSEEKQQRFREINKKLSKLQSAFADNVLDATTAWTKQVTREQLAGLPTSALDICKQAATQREIEGYVLTLEFPSFN
;
A
#
# COMPACT_ATOMS: atom_id res chain seq x y z
N MET A 1 25.19 -5.48 -13.17
CA MET A 1 24.18 -6.34 -12.51
C MET A 1 23.27 -5.42 -11.72
N THR A 2 22.10 -5.06 -12.27
CA THR A 2 21.09 -4.30 -11.52
C THR A 2 20.50 -5.22 -10.47
N ASN A 3 20.64 -4.86 -9.20
CA ASN A 3 20.14 -5.66 -8.09
C ASN A 3 18.60 -5.70 -8.18
N ASN A 4 18.03 -6.85 -8.55
CA ASN A 4 16.57 -7.04 -8.73
C ASN A 4 15.79 -7.06 -7.40
N LEU A 5 16.46 -6.84 -6.26
CA LEU A 5 15.86 -6.87 -4.92
C LEU A 5 15.78 -5.46 -4.33
N PRO A 6 14.72 -5.14 -3.56
CA PRO A 6 14.62 -3.88 -2.83
C PRO A 6 15.81 -3.66 -1.89
N ASN A 7 16.44 -2.48 -1.96
CA ASN A 7 17.51 -2.10 -1.05
C ASN A 7 16.93 -1.44 0.22
N PHE A 8 16.48 -2.26 1.17
CA PHE A 8 15.85 -1.80 2.42
C PHE A 8 16.75 -0.89 3.28
N SER A 9 18.07 -1.10 3.22
CA SER A 9 19.07 -0.30 3.95
C SER A 9 19.11 1.15 3.48
N ASN A 10 18.76 1.41 2.22
CA ASN A 10 18.77 2.76 1.64
C ASN A 10 17.43 3.49 1.75
N ILE A 11 16.40 2.88 2.37
CA ILE A 11 15.11 3.56 2.59
C ILE A 11 15.27 4.57 3.72
N ASN A 12 15.34 5.85 3.34
CA ASN A 12 15.43 6.99 4.23
C ASN A 12 14.04 7.65 4.42
N PRO A 13 13.47 7.69 5.63
CA PRO A 13 12.18 8.30 5.89
C PRO A 13 12.02 9.74 5.36
N SER A 14 13.08 10.55 5.36
CA SER A 14 12.99 11.96 4.94
C SER A 14 12.75 12.15 3.44
N THR A 15 13.02 11.13 2.61
CA THR A 15 12.87 11.22 1.15
C THR A 15 11.65 10.47 0.61
N ILE A 16 10.96 9.72 1.47
CA ILE A 16 9.84 8.85 1.09
C ILE A 16 8.73 9.65 0.40
N GLN A 17 8.22 10.70 1.05
CA GLN A 17 7.08 11.46 0.52
C GLN A 17 7.40 12.08 -0.85
N ALA A 18 8.54 12.77 -0.96
CA ALA A 18 8.97 13.37 -2.22
C ALA A 18 9.15 12.32 -3.34
N SER A 19 9.68 11.15 -3.02
CA SER A 19 9.85 10.07 -4.00
C SER A 19 8.51 9.52 -4.50
N ILE A 20 7.53 9.37 -3.61
CA ILE A 20 6.18 8.93 -3.98
C ILE A 20 5.48 10.01 -4.81
N GLU A 21 5.48 11.27 -4.38
CA GLU A 21 4.90 12.39 -5.14
C GLU A 21 5.47 12.47 -6.56
N GLN A 22 6.81 12.36 -6.70
CA GLN A 22 7.47 12.36 -8.00
C GLN A 22 7.00 11.20 -8.88
N GLN A 23 6.88 10.00 -8.32
CA GLN A 23 6.42 8.83 -9.08
C GLN A 23 4.94 8.96 -9.48
N LEU A 24 4.07 9.45 -8.59
CA LEU A 24 2.66 9.69 -8.89
C LEU A 24 2.51 10.70 -10.04
N ASN A 25 3.24 11.82 -9.98
CA ASN A 25 3.24 12.82 -11.04
C ASN A 25 3.76 12.25 -12.36
N LYS A 26 4.82 11.44 -12.33
CA LYS A 26 5.34 10.75 -13.51
C LYS A 26 4.27 9.82 -14.12
N ASN A 27 3.58 9.05 -13.30
CA ASN A 27 2.52 8.16 -13.80
C ASN A 27 1.36 8.94 -14.43
N LYS A 28 0.94 10.06 -13.83
CA LYS A 28 -0.09 10.95 -14.42
C LYS A 28 0.35 11.48 -15.78
N GLN A 29 1.62 11.89 -15.91
CA GLN A 29 2.18 12.36 -17.18
C GLN A 29 2.19 11.24 -18.23
N ILE A 30 2.58 10.02 -17.86
CA ILE A 30 2.55 8.85 -18.75
C ILE A 30 1.12 8.63 -19.25
N ILE A 31 0.13 8.57 -18.36
CA ILE A 31 -1.29 8.39 -18.72
C ILE A 31 -1.73 9.46 -19.72
N HIS A 32 -1.47 10.74 -19.42
CA HIS A 32 -1.81 11.85 -20.30
C HIS A 32 -1.13 11.74 -21.67
N SER A 33 0.16 11.39 -21.71
CA SER A 33 0.89 11.20 -22.96
C SER A 33 0.34 10.05 -23.79
N LEU A 34 0.02 8.91 -23.18
CA LEU A 34 -0.54 7.75 -23.88
C LEU A 34 -1.92 8.07 -24.49
N LEU A 35 -2.78 8.75 -23.73
CA LEU A 35 -4.11 9.14 -24.20
C LEU A 35 -4.05 10.14 -25.37
N ASN A 36 -3.06 11.03 -25.39
CA ASN A 36 -2.90 12.02 -26.46
C ASN A 36 -2.11 11.51 -27.69
N ALA A 37 -1.34 10.43 -27.54
CA ALA A 37 -0.45 9.94 -28.60
C ALA A 37 -1.19 9.18 -29.72
N SER A 38 -2.39 8.68 -29.45
CA SER A 38 -3.15 7.87 -30.41
C SER A 38 -4.65 8.07 -30.24
N THR A 39 -5.39 7.84 -31.33
CA THR A 39 -6.85 7.68 -31.32
C THR A 39 -7.27 6.21 -31.47
N SER A 40 -6.31 5.32 -31.70
CA SER A 40 -6.49 3.86 -31.78
C SER A 40 -5.59 3.17 -30.76
N TYR A 41 -6.20 2.55 -29.75
CA TYR A 41 -5.49 1.91 -28.65
C TYR A 41 -5.41 0.40 -28.85
N HIS A 42 -4.30 -0.17 -28.42
CA HIS A 42 -4.06 -1.61 -28.38
C HIS A 42 -3.17 -1.96 -27.18
N TRP A 43 -2.84 -3.23 -27.03
CA TRP A 43 -2.11 -3.71 -25.86
C TRP A 43 -0.77 -2.97 -25.64
N ASP A 44 0.08 -2.92 -26.66
CA ASP A 44 1.44 -2.37 -26.52
C ASP A 44 1.52 -0.85 -26.40
N ASN A 45 0.53 -0.11 -26.91
CA ASN A 45 0.54 1.35 -26.88
C ASN A 45 -0.24 1.97 -25.72
N LEU A 46 -1.01 1.17 -24.97
CA LEU A 46 -1.80 1.63 -23.84
C LEU A 46 -1.60 0.74 -22.63
N ILE A 47 -2.03 -0.52 -22.70
CA ILE A 47 -2.11 -1.39 -21.52
C ILE A 47 -0.73 -1.71 -20.96
N HIS A 48 0.21 -2.15 -21.80
CA HIS A 48 1.55 -2.51 -21.35
C HIS A 48 2.30 -1.31 -20.71
N PRO A 49 2.34 -0.11 -21.32
CA PRO A 49 2.93 1.08 -20.70
C PRO A 49 2.26 1.47 -19.36
N LEU A 50 0.94 1.33 -19.24
CA LEU A 50 0.22 1.59 -17.99
C LEU A 50 0.66 0.62 -16.89
N SER A 51 0.71 -0.68 -17.19
CA SER A 51 1.18 -1.71 -16.25
C SER A 51 2.63 -1.48 -15.82
N MET A 52 3.48 -0.99 -16.72
CA MET A 52 4.86 -0.62 -16.37
C MET A 52 4.91 0.58 -15.44
N ALA A 53 4.08 1.60 -15.66
CA ALA A 53 4.02 2.77 -14.78
C ALA A 53 3.52 2.40 -13.36
N GLU A 54 2.51 1.53 -13.27
CA GLU A 54 1.99 1.00 -12.00
C GLU A 54 3.04 0.16 -11.26
N ASN A 55 3.70 -0.77 -11.96
CA ASN A 55 4.77 -1.59 -11.40
C ASN A 55 5.92 -0.75 -10.83
N GLU A 56 6.27 0.37 -11.46
CA GLU A 56 7.29 1.29 -10.93
C GLU A 56 6.84 2.02 -9.65
N LEU A 57 5.55 2.27 -9.48
CA LEU A 57 5.01 2.75 -8.21
C LEU A 57 5.08 1.65 -7.14
N ASP A 58 4.67 0.43 -7.48
CA ASP A 58 4.67 -0.70 -6.55
C ASP A 58 6.07 -1.07 -6.06
N LYS A 59 7.07 -1.05 -6.94
CA LYS A 59 8.48 -1.26 -6.57
C LYS A 59 9.00 -0.25 -5.56
N ARG A 60 8.44 0.97 -5.55
CA ARG A 60 8.80 2.01 -4.58
C ARG A 60 8.00 1.88 -3.30
N TRP A 61 6.69 1.67 -3.41
CA TRP A 61 5.79 1.67 -2.26
C TRP A 61 5.88 0.38 -1.44
N SER A 62 5.95 -0.79 -2.08
CA SER A 62 5.92 -2.08 -1.39
C SER A 62 7.04 -2.23 -0.34
N PRO A 63 8.31 -1.86 -0.62
CA PRO A 63 9.37 -1.94 0.38
C PRO A 63 9.17 -0.96 1.55
N ILE A 64 8.64 0.23 1.29
CA ILE A 64 8.34 1.25 2.31
C ILE A 64 7.23 0.74 3.23
N SER A 65 6.12 0.28 2.63
CA SER A 65 4.98 -0.30 3.33
C SER A 65 5.42 -1.51 4.16
N HIS A 66 6.17 -2.44 3.58
CA HIS A 66 6.69 -3.59 4.32
C HIS A 66 7.53 -3.18 5.53
N LYS A 67 8.55 -2.31 5.32
CA LYS A 67 9.46 -1.89 6.39
C LYS A 67 8.70 -1.25 7.57
N SER A 68 7.64 -0.49 7.31
CA SER A 68 6.79 0.11 8.35
C SER A 68 6.00 -0.88 9.20
N HIS A 69 5.84 -2.12 8.74
CA HIS A 69 5.17 -3.18 9.51
C HIS A 69 6.15 -4.08 10.26
N VAL A 70 7.40 -4.21 9.79
CA VAL A 70 8.36 -5.19 10.35
C VAL A 70 9.52 -4.58 11.13
N VAL A 71 9.95 -3.37 10.81
CA VAL A 71 11.03 -2.65 11.51
C VAL A 71 10.63 -1.19 11.63
N ASP A 72 9.56 -0.99 12.37
CA ASP A 72 8.89 0.29 12.44
C ASP A 72 9.68 1.33 13.26
N SER A 73 9.47 2.61 12.94
CA SER A 73 9.99 3.74 13.71
C SER A 73 9.08 4.94 13.53
N LYS A 74 9.05 5.86 14.51
CA LYS A 74 8.21 7.07 14.41
C LYS A 74 8.43 7.82 13.10
N ALA A 75 9.69 8.03 12.69
CA ALA A 75 10.02 8.71 11.45
C ALA A 75 9.47 7.98 10.21
N LEU A 76 9.56 6.65 10.19
CA LEU A 76 9.02 5.83 9.09
C LEU A 76 7.49 5.84 9.07
N ARG A 77 6.83 5.74 10.23
CA ARG A 77 5.37 5.87 10.36
C ARG A 77 4.89 7.21 9.84
N ASP A 78 5.51 8.29 10.29
CA ASP A 78 5.12 9.65 9.89
C ASP A 78 5.25 9.82 8.37
N ALA A 79 6.37 9.37 7.79
CA ALA A 79 6.59 9.43 6.35
C ALA A 79 5.61 8.57 5.54
N ARG A 80 5.31 7.34 6.00
CA ARG A 80 4.28 6.49 5.40
C ARG A 80 2.90 7.14 5.48
N ASN A 81 2.53 7.64 6.65
CA ASN A 81 1.24 8.30 6.90
C ASN A 81 1.04 9.52 6.02
N ALA A 82 2.10 10.26 5.71
CA ALA A 82 2.05 11.37 4.75
C ALA A 82 1.78 10.89 3.30
N CYS A 83 2.18 9.68 2.94
CA CYS A 83 1.98 9.12 1.59
C CYS A 83 0.58 8.54 1.38
N LEU A 84 -0.07 8.00 2.42
CA LEU A 84 -1.38 7.34 2.28
C LEU A 84 -2.46 8.23 1.64
N PRO A 85 -2.63 9.51 2.03
CA PRO A 85 -3.59 10.39 1.36
C PRO A 85 -3.27 10.60 -0.11
N LEU A 86 -1.99 10.75 -0.47
CA LEU A 86 -1.54 10.97 -1.84
C LEU A 86 -1.83 9.77 -2.74
N LEU A 87 -1.55 8.56 -2.24
CA LEU A 87 -1.85 7.30 -2.94
C LEU A 87 -3.36 7.11 -3.09
N SER A 88 -4.12 7.38 -2.04
CA SER A 88 -5.59 7.28 -2.07
C SER A 88 -6.21 8.25 -3.06
N GLU A 89 -5.71 9.48 -3.12
CA GLU A 89 -6.15 10.50 -4.07
C GLU A 89 -5.79 10.11 -5.50
N TYR A 90 -4.56 9.68 -5.74
CA TYR A 90 -4.11 9.18 -7.05
C TYR A 90 -4.97 8.01 -7.54
N ASN A 91 -5.18 6.97 -6.73
CA ASN A 91 -5.99 5.81 -7.11
C ASN A 91 -7.43 6.20 -7.44
N THR A 92 -7.98 7.14 -6.68
CA THR A 92 -9.34 7.66 -6.93
C THR A 92 -9.41 8.47 -8.22
N GLU A 93 -8.41 9.32 -8.48
CA GLU A 93 -8.30 10.09 -9.71
C GLU A 93 -8.18 9.19 -10.95
N ILE A 94 -7.33 8.17 -10.89
CA ILE A 94 -7.18 7.20 -11.99
C ILE A 94 -8.45 6.37 -12.16
N GLY A 95 -9.02 5.84 -11.08
CA GLY A 95 -10.25 5.05 -11.12
C GLY A 95 -11.50 5.82 -11.55
N GLN A 96 -11.45 7.16 -11.56
CA GLN A 96 -12.52 8.03 -12.06
C GLN A 96 -12.14 8.77 -13.36
N ASN A 97 -11.02 8.42 -14.00
CA ASN A 97 -10.60 9.01 -15.25
C ASN A 97 -11.44 8.46 -16.43
N GLN A 98 -12.34 9.29 -16.95
CA GLN A 98 -13.26 8.91 -18.03
C GLN A 98 -12.56 8.59 -19.35
N ASP A 99 -11.50 9.31 -19.69
CA ASP A 99 -10.80 9.12 -20.96
C ASP A 99 -9.99 7.82 -20.93
N LEU A 100 -9.36 7.53 -19.79
CA LEU A 100 -8.68 6.25 -19.56
C LEU A 100 -9.65 5.07 -19.58
N PHE A 101 -10.81 5.20 -18.93
CA PHE A 101 -11.86 4.18 -18.98
C PHE A 101 -12.30 3.89 -20.42
N LYS A 102 -12.61 4.93 -21.21
CA LYS A 102 -13.01 4.79 -22.61
C LYS A 102 -11.90 4.17 -23.46
N ALA A 103 -10.66 4.57 -23.25
CA ALA A 103 -9.52 4.03 -23.98
C ALA A 103 -9.37 2.52 -23.72
N ILE A 104 -9.39 2.09 -22.46
CA ILE A 104 -9.31 0.66 -22.09
C ILE A 104 -10.52 -0.13 -22.61
N ALA A 105 -11.73 0.44 -22.51
CA ALA A 105 -12.95 -0.18 -23.04
C ALA A 105 -12.87 -0.38 -24.57
N SER A 106 -12.25 0.56 -25.29
CA SER A 106 -12.03 0.43 -26.74
C SER A 106 -11.09 -0.73 -27.10
N VAL A 107 -10.06 -0.99 -26.30
CA VAL A 107 -9.17 -2.14 -26.47
C VAL A 107 -9.93 -3.44 -26.22
N GLN A 108 -10.74 -3.51 -25.15
CA GLN A 108 -11.56 -4.69 -24.84
C GLN A 108 -12.59 -4.97 -25.94
N ALA A 109 -13.24 -3.94 -26.48
CA ALA A 109 -14.22 -4.09 -27.56
C ALA A 109 -13.60 -4.69 -28.85
N GLN A 110 -12.29 -4.55 -29.03
CA GLN A 110 -11.54 -5.06 -30.19
C GLN A 110 -10.71 -6.31 -29.85
N GLN A 111 -10.89 -6.91 -28.67
CA GLN A 111 -10.03 -7.98 -28.14
C GLN A 111 -9.83 -9.18 -29.09
N ASP A 112 -10.85 -9.55 -29.87
CA ASP A 112 -10.76 -10.67 -30.81
C ASP A 112 -9.99 -10.29 -32.08
N ALA A 113 -10.16 -9.05 -32.57
CA ALA A 113 -9.42 -8.52 -33.73
C ALA A 113 -7.95 -8.25 -33.38
N LEU A 114 -7.66 -7.92 -32.12
CA LEU A 114 -6.31 -7.75 -31.60
C LEU A 114 -5.65 -9.08 -31.20
N HIS A 115 -6.34 -10.22 -31.38
CA HIS A 115 -5.86 -11.55 -31.02
C HIS A 115 -5.32 -11.64 -29.58
N LEU A 116 -5.99 -10.97 -28.63
CA LEU A 116 -5.58 -10.99 -27.23
C LEU A 116 -5.70 -12.39 -26.64
N ASP A 117 -4.71 -12.79 -25.83
CA ASP A 117 -4.76 -14.04 -25.07
C ASP A 117 -5.71 -13.96 -23.87
N ASP A 118 -6.02 -15.09 -23.25
CA ASP A 118 -6.96 -15.17 -22.12
C ASP A 118 -6.53 -14.32 -20.92
N ALA A 119 -5.22 -14.20 -20.66
CA ALA A 119 -4.71 -13.39 -19.55
C ALA A 119 -4.86 -11.89 -19.83
N GLN A 120 -4.62 -11.48 -21.07
CA GLN A 120 -4.83 -10.11 -21.54
C GLN A 120 -6.30 -9.72 -21.48
N LYS A 121 -7.20 -10.58 -21.98
CA LYS A 121 -8.66 -10.39 -21.88
C LYS A 121 -9.10 -10.25 -20.43
N LYS A 122 -8.63 -11.14 -19.56
CA LYS A 122 -8.95 -11.09 -18.12
C LYS A 122 -8.43 -9.83 -17.44
N THR A 123 -7.27 -9.33 -17.85
CA THR A 123 -6.70 -8.08 -17.33
C THR A 123 -7.61 -6.89 -17.66
N LEU A 124 -8.11 -6.80 -18.90
CA LEU A 124 -9.05 -5.77 -19.32
C LEU A 124 -10.38 -5.85 -18.57
N ASP A 125 -10.93 -7.06 -18.41
CA ASP A 125 -12.17 -7.28 -17.65
C ASP A 125 -12.06 -6.79 -16.21
N ASN A 126 -10.95 -7.13 -15.55
CA ASN A 126 -10.69 -6.71 -14.17
C ASN A 126 -10.50 -5.19 -14.11
N ALA A 127 -9.73 -4.60 -15.02
CA ALA A 127 -9.53 -3.15 -15.06
C ALA A 127 -10.85 -2.40 -15.18
N LEU A 128 -11.72 -2.78 -16.13
CA LEU A 128 -13.03 -2.13 -16.31
C LEU A 128 -13.96 -2.32 -15.10
N LYS A 129 -13.93 -3.51 -14.48
CA LYS A 129 -14.63 -3.75 -13.22
C LYS A 129 -14.13 -2.82 -12.12
N ASP A 130 -12.84 -2.60 -12.02
CA ASP A 130 -12.23 -1.73 -11.00
C ASP A 130 -12.60 -0.25 -11.22
N PHE A 131 -12.74 0.21 -12.48
CA PHE A 131 -13.32 1.53 -12.78
C PHE A 131 -14.77 1.65 -12.26
N HIS A 132 -15.59 0.62 -12.49
CA HIS A 132 -16.96 0.61 -11.97
C HIS A 132 -17.01 0.63 -10.44
N LEU A 133 -16.16 -0.16 -9.79
CA LEU A 133 -16.02 -0.17 -8.32
C LEU A 133 -15.44 1.14 -7.77
N SER A 134 -14.69 1.88 -8.59
CA SER A 134 -14.19 3.24 -8.30
C SER A 134 -15.23 4.34 -8.54
N GLY A 135 -16.45 3.96 -8.96
CA GLY A 135 -17.55 4.88 -9.15
C GLY A 135 -17.53 5.66 -10.47
N ILE A 136 -16.82 5.18 -11.50
CA ILE A 136 -16.75 5.87 -12.82
C ILE A 136 -18.14 6.18 -13.41
N ALA A 137 -19.13 5.33 -13.14
CA ALA A 137 -20.50 5.44 -13.66
C ALA A 137 -21.42 6.34 -12.82
N LEU A 138 -20.91 6.90 -11.71
CA LEU A 138 -21.66 7.83 -10.87
C LEU A 138 -21.73 9.22 -11.52
N SER A 139 -22.76 10.01 -11.17
CA SER A 139 -22.80 11.44 -11.51
C SER A 139 -21.65 12.20 -10.84
N GLU A 140 -21.27 13.36 -11.36
CA GLU A 140 -20.16 14.16 -10.83
C GLU A 140 -20.29 14.45 -9.32
N GLU A 141 -21.50 14.79 -8.85
CA GLU A 141 -21.79 14.99 -7.43
C GLU A 141 -21.52 13.73 -6.60
N LYS A 142 -21.97 12.57 -7.09
CA LYS A 142 -21.77 11.27 -6.41
C LYS A 142 -20.32 10.83 -6.49
N GLN A 143 -19.61 11.12 -7.57
CA GLN A 143 -18.17 10.90 -7.67
C GLN A 143 -17.42 11.73 -6.63
N GLN A 144 -17.73 13.03 -6.51
CA GLN A 144 -17.13 13.89 -5.49
C GLN A 144 -17.35 13.32 -4.08
N ARG A 145 -18.58 12.88 -3.77
CA ARG A 145 -18.89 12.23 -2.50
C ARG A 145 -18.10 10.94 -2.29
N PHE A 146 -17.93 10.12 -3.33
CA PHE A 146 -17.11 8.91 -3.29
C PHE A 146 -15.65 9.23 -2.93
N ARG A 147 -15.06 10.29 -3.52
CA ARG A 147 -13.70 10.74 -3.20
C ARG A 147 -13.54 11.13 -1.73
N GLU A 148 -14.50 11.87 -1.19
CA GLU A 148 -14.52 12.24 0.23
C GLU A 148 -14.57 11.03 1.16
N ILE A 149 -15.42 10.05 0.83
CA ILE A 149 -15.57 8.81 1.60
C ILE A 149 -14.26 8.02 1.60
N ASN A 150 -13.65 7.79 0.42
CA ASN A 150 -12.39 7.08 0.32
C ASN A 150 -11.26 7.75 1.09
N LYS A 151 -11.13 9.08 0.97
CA LYS A 151 -10.15 9.85 1.73
C LYS A 151 -10.32 9.68 3.24
N LYS A 152 -11.57 9.67 3.72
CA LYS A 152 -11.88 9.45 5.15
C LYS A 152 -11.57 8.01 5.57
N LEU A 153 -11.92 7.02 4.76
CA LEU A 153 -11.65 5.61 5.03
C LEU A 153 -10.16 5.32 5.16
N SER A 154 -9.34 5.80 4.21
CA SER A 154 -7.88 5.63 4.25
C SER A 154 -7.27 6.20 5.53
N LYS A 155 -7.74 7.37 5.98
CA LYS A 155 -7.30 7.99 7.24
C LYS A 155 -7.71 7.16 8.45
N LEU A 156 -8.95 6.66 8.49
CA LEU A 156 -9.47 5.86 9.60
C LEU A 156 -8.77 4.49 9.71
N GLN A 157 -8.50 3.83 8.58
CA GLN A 157 -7.78 2.56 8.55
C GLN A 157 -6.36 2.70 9.12
N SER A 158 -5.64 3.75 8.72
CA SER A 158 -4.30 4.00 9.26
C SER A 158 -4.35 4.31 10.76
N ALA A 159 -5.27 5.17 11.19
CA ALA A 159 -5.43 5.50 12.60
C ALA A 159 -5.78 4.26 13.44
N PHE A 160 -6.61 3.35 12.92
CA PHE A 160 -6.92 2.10 13.58
C PHE A 160 -5.68 1.21 13.73
N ALA A 161 -4.91 1.02 12.66
CA ALA A 161 -3.69 0.21 12.69
C ALA A 161 -2.65 0.78 13.68
N ASP A 162 -2.42 2.11 13.64
CA ASP A 162 -1.51 2.79 14.55
C ASP A 162 -1.99 2.66 16.02
N ASN A 163 -3.30 2.84 16.28
CA ASN A 163 -3.86 2.67 17.63
C ASN A 163 -3.73 1.24 18.17
N VAL A 164 -3.91 0.22 17.33
CA VAL A 164 -3.74 -1.20 17.73
C VAL A 164 -2.28 -1.47 18.09
N LEU A 165 -1.34 -0.97 17.30
CA LEU A 165 0.09 -1.11 17.58
C LEU A 165 0.48 -0.40 18.88
N ASP A 166 0.05 0.85 19.05
CA ASP A 166 0.34 1.63 20.25
C ASP A 166 -0.25 0.98 21.51
N ALA A 167 -1.50 0.50 21.46
CA ALA A 167 -2.12 -0.19 22.58
C ALA A 167 -1.40 -1.50 22.95
N THR A 168 -0.98 -2.26 21.95
CA THR A 168 -0.28 -3.55 22.15
C THR A 168 1.12 -3.33 22.75
N THR A 169 1.84 -2.31 22.30
CA THR A 169 3.20 -2.00 22.77
C THR A 169 3.24 -1.30 24.13
N ALA A 170 2.21 -0.50 24.46
CA ALA A 170 2.15 0.25 25.72
C ALA A 170 1.84 -0.62 26.94
N TRP A 171 1.13 -1.74 26.77
CA TRP A 171 0.83 -2.63 27.89
C TRP A 171 2.05 -3.48 28.23
N THR A 172 2.46 -3.42 29.49
CA THR A 172 3.50 -4.30 30.05
C THR A 172 3.13 -4.67 31.48
N LYS A 173 3.60 -5.83 31.92
CA LYS A 173 3.50 -6.25 33.33
C LYS A 173 4.82 -6.85 33.79
N GLN A 174 5.52 -6.15 34.67
CA GLN A 174 6.67 -6.71 35.37
C GLN A 174 6.20 -7.79 36.35
N VAL A 175 6.88 -8.92 36.34
CA VAL A 175 6.55 -10.09 37.17
C VAL A 175 7.80 -10.73 37.73
N THR A 176 7.62 -11.43 38.84
CA THR A 176 8.67 -12.20 39.53
C THR A 176 8.77 -13.61 38.93
N ARG A 177 9.90 -14.30 39.19
CA ARG A 177 10.10 -15.67 38.70
C ARG A 177 9.06 -16.64 39.26
N GLU A 178 8.63 -16.41 40.49
CA GLU A 178 7.66 -17.21 41.23
C GLU A 178 6.27 -17.12 40.59
N GLN A 179 5.88 -15.93 40.11
CA GLN A 179 4.62 -15.70 39.38
C GLN A 179 4.58 -16.37 38.00
N LEU A 180 5.74 -16.75 37.46
CA LEU A 180 5.88 -17.44 36.19
C LEU A 180 6.04 -18.97 36.35
N ALA A 181 5.69 -19.51 37.53
CA ALA A 181 5.67 -20.95 37.75
C ALA A 181 4.75 -21.65 36.73
N GLY A 182 5.27 -22.69 36.05
CA GLY A 182 4.54 -23.45 35.03
C GLY A 182 4.83 -23.05 33.58
N LEU A 183 5.47 -21.90 33.34
CA LEU A 183 5.88 -21.53 31.98
C LEU A 183 7.11 -22.34 31.52
N PRO A 184 7.16 -22.74 30.23
CA PRO A 184 8.35 -23.36 29.65
C PRO A 184 9.51 -22.36 29.55
N THR A 185 10.74 -22.86 29.49
CA THR A 185 11.96 -22.03 29.40
C THR A 185 11.91 -21.03 28.23
N SER A 186 11.36 -21.44 27.08
CA SER A 186 11.20 -20.56 25.92
C SER A 186 10.35 -19.32 26.22
N ALA A 187 9.26 -19.47 26.97
CA ALA A 187 8.40 -18.35 27.38
C ALA A 187 9.10 -17.46 28.42
N LEU A 188 9.88 -18.04 29.34
CA LEU A 188 10.69 -17.28 30.29
C LEU A 188 11.76 -16.43 29.58
N ASP A 189 12.41 -16.98 28.56
CA ASP A 189 13.42 -16.28 27.76
C ASP A 189 12.81 -15.10 27.00
N ILE A 190 11.62 -15.27 26.43
CA ILE A 190 10.86 -14.18 25.80
C ILE A 190 10.57 -13.06 26.81
N CYS A 191 10.07 -13.41 28.00
CA CYS A 191 9.76 -12.42 29.04
C CYS A 191 11.02 -11.66 29.52
N LYS A 192 12.15 -12.35 29.59
CA LYS A 192 13.44 -11.75 29.99
C LYS A 192 14.03 -10.88 28.88
N GLN A 193 13.88 -11.29 27.62
CA GLN A 193 14.27 -10.47 26.47
C GLN A 193 13.44 -9.19 26.40
N ALA A 194 12.12 -9.30 26.60
CA ALA A 194 11.22 -8.14 26.64
C ALA A 194 11.59 -7.16 27.76
N ALA A 195 11.97 -7.68 28.94
CA ALA A 195 12.47 -6.88 30.05
C ALA A 195 13.76 -6.15 29.69
N THR A 196 14.72 -6.85 29.07
CA THR A 196 16.01 -6.29 28.62
C THR A 196 15.81 -5.17 27.58
N GLN A 197 14.95 -5.38 26.58
CA GLN A 197 14.65 -4.38 25.55
C GLN A 197 14.01 -3.10 26.10
N ARG A 198 13.35 -3.21 27.26
CA ARG A 198 12.66 -2.11 27.94
C ARG A 198 13.46 -1.57 29.13
N GLU A 199 14.69 -2.06 29.34
CA GLU A 199 15.57 -1.66 30.44
C GLU A 199 14.94 -1.89 31.83
N ILE A 200 14.13 -2.94 31.96
CA ILE A 200 13.47 -3.35 33.21
C ILE A 200 14.16 -4.62 33.75
N GLU A 201 14.41 -4.69 35.05
CA GLU A 201 14.95 -5.89 35.68
C GLU A 201 13.90 -7.02 35.80
N GLY A 202 14.34 -8.26 35.65
CA GLY A 202 13.50 -9.44 35.85
C GLY A 202 12.79 -9.90 34.58
N TYR A 203 11.46 -10.05 34.65
CA TYR A 203 10.62 -10.58 33.58
C TYR A 203 9.48 -9.62 33.28
N VAL A 204 9.18 -9.43 32.00
CA VAL A 204 8.07 -8.58 31.55
C VAL A 204 7.17 -9.38 30.61
N LEU A 205 5.88 -9.42 30.93
CA LEU A 205 4.84 -9.89 30.02
C LEU A 205 4.37 -8.74 29.13
N THR A 206 4.14 -9.03 27.85
CA THR A 206 3.58 -8.09 26.86
C THR A 206 2.34 -8.69 26.19
N LEU A 207 1.62 -7.89 25.40
CA LEU A 207 0.55 -8.39 24.52
C LEU A 207 1.05 -8.74 23.12
N GLU A 208 2.36 -8.55 22.86
CA GLU A 208 2.99 -8.88 21.59
C GLU A 208 3.07 -10.41 21.45
N PHE A 209 2.75 -10.94 20.27
CA PHE A 209 3.08 -12.33 19.96
C PHE A 209 4.60 -12.50 19.97
N PRO A 210 5.18 -13.55 20.60
CA PRO A 210 4.53 -14.75 21.15
C PRO A 210 4.27 -14.72 22.68
N SER A 211 4.34 -13.56 23.36
CA SER A 211 4.18 -13.48 24.82
C SER A 211 2.79 -13.90 25.33
N PHE A 212 1.76 -13.81 24.50
CA PHE A 212 0.37 -14.15 24.84
C PHE A 212 -0.15 -15.24 23.87
N ASN A 213 -0.22 -16.50 24.34
CA ASN A 213 -0.97 -17.62 23.75
C ASN A 213 -1.34 -18.63 24.83
#